data_AF-A0A3B8VSP8-F1
#
_entry.id   AF-A0A3B8VSP8-F1
#
_cell.length_a   1.000
_cell.length_b   1.000
_cell.length_c   1.000
_cell.angle_alpha   90.00
_cell.angle_beta   90.00
_cell.angle_gamma   90.00
#
_symmetry.space_group_name_H-M   'P 1'
#
loop_
_entity.id
_entity.type
_entity.pdbx_description
1 polymer ?
#
loop_
_entity_poly.entity_id
_entity_poly.type
_entity_poly.pdbx_seq_one_letter_code
_entity_poly.pdbx_strand_id
1 'polypeptide(L)'
;NAIQIRQAFVSGNYLTIEYGMWFDNKSHLLNLVEMPQKTADGAVQLEFKHNSYGDGLLNWGVGYVAFYIQGLQEKDKPVIDVELSYVDYLGITRTLDLVYDQRASSSQSTPSVKAVDVNKQSYIPIAN
;
A
#
# COMPACT_ATOMS: atom_id res chain seq x y z
N ASN A 1 -1.44 -4.01 17.19
CA ASN A 1 -2.85 -4.44 16.96
C ASN A 1 -2.86 -5.41 15.80
N ALA A 2 -3.72 -6.42 15.86
CA ALA A 2 -3.80 -7.49 14.87
C ALA A 2 -4.56 -7.07 13.61
N ILE A 3 -4.23 -7.69 12.48
CA ILE A 3 -4.92 -7.51 11.20
C ILE A 3 -4.79 -8.78 10.36
N GLN A 4 -5.71 -9.03 9.43
CA GLN A 4 -5.57 -10.11 8.47
C GLN A 4 -5.13 -9.54 7.12
N ILE A 5 -4.03 -10.03 6.54
CA ILE A 5 -3.76 -9.83 5.11
C ILE A 5 -4.50 -10.91 4.33
N ARG A 6 -5.36 -10.51 3.40
CA ARG A 6 -6.08 -11.41 2.49
C ARG A 6 -5.31 -11.58 1.18
N GLN A 7 -4.72 -10.50 0.69
CA GLN A 7 -3.85 -10.51 -0.47
C GLN A 7 -2.84 -9.37 -0.37
N ALA A 8 -1.61 -9.61 -0.82
CA ALA A 8 -0.61 -8.58 -1.03
C ALA A 8 0.10 -8.83 -2.37
N PHE A 9 0.34 -7.76 -3.13
CA PHE A 9 1.09 -7.84 -4.38
C PHE A 9 1.73 -6.50 -4.71
N VAL A 10 2.82 -6.56 -5.47
CA VAL A 10 3.49 -5.37 -6.01
C VAL A 10 3.01 -5.15 -7.44
N SER A 11 2.62 -3.91 -7.75
CA SER A 11 2.25 -3.48 -9.10
C SER A 11 2.81 -2.09 -9.36
N GLY A 12 3.70 -1.99 -10.37
CA GLY A 12 4.51 -0.79 -10.57
C GLY A 12 5.26 -0.42 -9.27
N ASN A 13 5.20 0.86 -8.90
CA ASN A 13 5.84 1.37 -7.68
C ASN A 13 4.98 1.25 -6.42
N TYR A 14 3.97 0.37 -6.39
CA TYR A 14 3.06 0.24 -5.26
C TYR A 14 3.00 -1.18 -4.70
N LEU A 15 3.11 -1.29 -3.38
CA LEU A 15 2.69 -2.48 -2.64
C LEU A 15 1.22 -2.32 -2.26
N THR A 16 0.36 -3.12 -2.87
CA THR A 16 -1.09 -3.13 -2.61
C THR A 16 -1.44 -4.26 -1.66
N ILE A 17 -2.25 -3.97 -0.64
CA ILE A 17 -2.68 -4.91 0.38
C ILE A 17 -4.21 -4.83 0.49
N GLU A 18 -4.87 -5.96 0.27
CA GLU A 18 -6.24 -6.20 0.74
C GLU A 18 -6.16 -6.80 2.14
N TYR A 19 -6.82 -6.16 3.09
CA TYR A 19 -6.80 -6.59 4.49
C TYR A 19 -8.20 -6.73 5.06
N GLY A 20 -8.35 -7.64 6.03
CA GLY A 20 -9.52 -7.78 6.87
C GLY A 20 -9.25 -7.23 8.27
N MET A 21 -10.19 -6.48 8.83
CA MET A 21 -10.09 -5.96 10.19
C MET A 21 -11.42 -5.99 10.93
N TRP A 22 -11.34 -6.18 12.24
CA TRP A 22 -12.40 -5.83 13.18
C TRP A 22 -12.37 -4.34 13.51
N PHE A 23 -13.53 -3.69 13.58
CA PHE A 23 -13.68 -2.26 13.89
C PHE A 23 -15.02 -1.95 14.58
N ASP A 24 -15.14 -0.76 15.15
CA ASP A 24 -16.36 -0.17 15.69
C ASP A 24 -16.48 1.29 15.23
N ASN A 25 -15.88 2.24 15.95
CA ASN A 25 -16.13 3.67 15.74
C ASN A 25 -14.88 4.56 15.70
N LYS A 26 -13.68 3.97 15.79
CA LYS A 26 -12.42 4.74 15.69
C LYS A 26 -11.79 4.58 14.32
N SER A 27 -11.13 5.64 13.88
CA SER A 27 -10.24 5.56 12.72
C SER A 27 -8.99 4.76 13.07
N HIS A 28 -8.63 3.82 12.21
CA HIS A 28 -7.43 3.00 12.36
C HIS A 28 -6.28 3.61 11.56
N LEU A 29 -5.06 3.44 12.04
CA LEU A 29 -3.85 3.82 11.31
C LEU A 29 -3.19 2.57 10.73
N LEU A 30 -2.83 2.67 9.45
CA LEU A 30 -2.08 1.66 8.70
C LEU A 30 -0.80 2.28 8.19
N ASN A 31 0.33 1.63 8.47
CA ASN A 31 1.65 2.06 8.02
C ASN A 31 2.40 0.89 7.40
N LEU A 32 3.33 1.22 6.51
CA LEU A 32 4.36 0.32 6.01
C LEU A 32 5.70 0.82 6.52
N VAL A 33 6.42 -0.02 7.26
CA VAL A 33 7.69 0.35 7.88
C VAL A 33 8.80 -0.47 7.26
N GLU A 34 9.84 0.19 6.76
CA GLU A 34 11.06 -0.46 6.30
C GLU A 34 11.98 -0.73 7.49
N MET A 35 12.47 -1.95 7.60
CA MET A 35 13.43 -2.32 8.63
C MET A 35 14.85 -1.89 8.21
N PRO A 36 15.71 -1.49 9.15
CA PRO A 36 17.03 -0.94 8.83
C PRO A 36 18.01 -1.97 8.24
N GLN A 37 17.70 -3.26 8.39
CA GLN A 37 18.54 -4.36 7.93
C GLN A 37 17.75 -5.26 6.98
N LYS A 38 18.43 -5.76 5.97
CA LYS A 38 17.91 -6.83 5.10
C LYS A 38 18.00 -8.18 5.80
N THR A 39 17.27 -9.17 5.30
CA THR A 39 17.45 -10.56 5.71
C THR A 39 18.84 -11.07 5.32
N ALA A 40 19.23 -12.25 5.83
CA ALA A 40 20.54 -12.83 5.55
C ALA A 40 20.76 -13.15 4.04
N ASP A 41 19.69 -13.43 3.31
CA ASP A 41 19.67 -13.63 1.85
C ASP A 41 19.46 -12.33 1.05
N GLY A 42 19.36 -11.19 1.74
CA GLY A 42 19.36 -9.85 1.12
C GLY A 42 18.00 -9.34 0.66
N ALA A 43 16.90 -9.91 1.17
CA ALA A 43 15.55 -9.39 0.98
C ALA A 43 15.32 -8.11 1.82
N VAL A 44 14.59 -7.15 1.26
CA VAL A 44 14.14 -5.96 1.98
C VAL A 44 13.04 -6.39 2.96
N GLN A 45 13.18 -6.03 4.23
CA GLN A 45 12.20 -6.35 5.25
C GLN A 45 11.24 -5.19 5.47
N LEU A 46 9.95 -5.46 5.32
CA LEU A 46 8.87 -4.51 5.57
C LEU A 46 7.94 -5.04 6.68
N GLU A 47 7.36 -4.13 7.45
CA GLU A 47 6.33 -4.44 8.45
C GLU A 47 5.06 -3.65 8.13
N PHE A 48 3.96 -4.37 7.87
CA PHE A 48 2.63 -3.78 7.79
C PHE A 48 2.05 -3.61 9.19
N LYS A 49 2.03 -2.37 9.68
CA LYS A 49 1.60 -2.02 11.03
C LYS A 49 0.17 -1.52 11.03
N HIS A 50 -0.62 -2.09 11.94
CA HIS A 50 -1.98 -1.66 12.25
C HIS A 50 -2.08 -1.11 13.68
N ASN A 51 -2.71 0.05 13.83
CA ASN A 51 -3.09 0.61 15.11
C ASN A 51 -4.58 0.98 15.14
N SER A 52 -5.37 0.27 15.94
CA SER A 52 -6.80 0.53 16.14
C SER A 52 -7.07 1.55 17.25
N TYR A 53 -6.06 1.98 18.01
CA TYR A 53 -6.24 2.86 19.17
C TYR A 53 -7.24 2.30 20.21
N GLY A 54 -7.25 0.98 20.35
CA GLY A 54 -8.18 0.26 21.21
C GLY A 54 -9.63 0.40 20.77
N ASP A 55 -9.88 0.37 19.45
CA ASP A 55 -11.25 0.27 18.92
C ASP A 55 -11.90 -1.06 19.30
N GLY A 56 -13.24 -1.06 19.33
CA GLY A 56 -14.03 -2.25 19.58
C GLY A 56 -13.90 -3.28 18.44
N LEU A 57 -14.15 -4.56 18.77
CA LEU A 57 -14.16 -5.66 17.79
C LEU A 57 -15.60 -6.09 17.48
N LEU A 58 -16.43 -5.14 17.01
CA LEU A 58 -17.86 -5.40 16.79
C LEU A 58 -18.17 -5.85 15.37
N ASN A 59 -17.56 -5.21 14.37
CA ASN A 59 -17.85 -5.43 12.97
C ASN A 59 -16.60 -5.94 12.25
N TRP A 60 -16.78 -6.85 11.31
CA TRP A 60 -15.71 -7.29 10.41
C TRP A 60 -15.83 -6.59 9.06
N GLY A 61 -14.72 -6.06 8.55
CA GLY A 61 -14.67 -5.35 7.28
C GLY A 61 -13.42 -5.68 6.49
N VAL A 62 -13.47 -5.34 5.21
CA VAL A 62 -12.34 -5.43 4.28
C VAL A 62 -11.96 -4.03 3.84
N GLY A 63 -10.66 -3.76 3.75
CA GLY A 63 -10.13 -2.53 3.22
C GLY A 63 -8.95 -2.77 2.28
N TYR A 64 -8.57 -1.70 1.59
CA TYR A 64 -7.51 -1.69 0.60
C TYR A 64 -6.56 -0.53 0.89
N VAL A 65 -5.26 -0.77 0.77
CA VAL A 65 -4.23 0.26 0.85
C VAL A 65 -3.15 -0.01 -0.18
N ALA A 66 -2.59 1.06 -0.75
CA ALA A 66 -1.45 1.00 -1.65
C ALA A 66 -0.36 1.95 -1.15
N PHE A 67 0.82 1.40 -0.83
CA PHE A 67 1.97 2.17 -0.38
C PHE A 67 2.93 2.39 -1.54
N TYR A 68 3.40 3.62 -1.71
CA TYR A 68 4.42 3.93 -2.70
C TYR A 68 5.78 3.43 -2.22
N ILE A 69 6.41 2.55 -2.99
CA ILE A 69 7.64 1.84 -2.61
C ILE A 69 8.83 2.12 -3.53
N GLN A 70 8.76 3.18 -4.35
CA GLN A 70 9.89 3.56 -5.22
C GLN A 70 11.19 3.81 -4.42
N GLY A 71 11.09 4.21 -3.15
CA GLY A 71 12.25 4.39 -2.29
C GLY A 71 13.08 3.13 -2.06
N LEU A 72 12.51 1.94 -2.31
CA LEU A 72 13.21 0.65 -2.18
C LEU A 72 14.09 0.32 -3.40
N GLN A 73 14.03 1.10 -4.48
CA GLN A 73 14.75 0.82 -5.72
C GLN A 73 16.27 0.77 -5.52
N GLU A 74 16.88 -0.29 -6.04
CA GLU A 74 18.31 -0.52 -6.03
C GLU A 74 18.84 -0.45 -7.47
N LYS A 75 19.85 0.40 -7.70
CA LYS A 75 20.37 0.75 -9.04
C LYS A 75 20.75 -0.48 -9.88
N ASP A 76 21.36 -1.49 -9.26
CA ASP A 76 21.93 -2.64 -9.94
C ASP A 76 21.15 -3.95 -9.69
N LYS A 77 19.94 -3.86 -9.11
CA LYS A 77 19.11 -5.03 -8.76
C LYS A 77 17.72 -4.93 -9.41
N PRO A 78 17.52 -5.38 -10.66
CA PRO A 78 16.25 -5.17 -11.38
C PRO A 78 15.02 -5.80 -10.70
N VAL A 79 15.25 -6.82 -9.88
CA VAL A 79 14.23 -7.52 -9.10
C VAL A 79 14.67 -7.53 -7.64
N ILE A 80 13.82 -7.02 -6.75
CA ILE A 80 14.07 -7.00 -5.30
C ILE A 80 13.10 -7.96 -4.63
N ASP A 81 13.65 -8.90 -3.84
CA ASP A 81 12.87 -9.73 -2.93
C ASP A 81 12.48 -8.92 -1.70
N VAL A 82 11.21 -9.02 -1.31
CA VAL A 82 10.63 -8.28 -0.19
C VAL A 82 9.96 -9.26 0.76
N GLU A 83 10.36 -9.25 2.02
CA GLU A 83 9.67 -9.97 3.09
C GLU A 83 8.72 -9.00 3.80
N LEU A 84 7.41 -9.23 3.68
CA LEU A 84 6.38 -8.45 4.34
C LEU A 84 5.87 -9.16 5.60
N SER A 85 6.09 -8.56 6.76
CA SER A 85 5.61 -9.07 8.04
C SER A 85 4.35 -8.35 8.56
N TYR A 86 3.49 -9.06 9.28
CA TYR A 86 2.35 -8.50 10.00
C TYR A 86 1.95 -9.40 11.19
N VAL A 87 1.22 -8.86 12.17
CA VAL A 87 0.70 -9.64 13.30
C VAL A 87 -0.77 -9.99 13.07
N ASP A 88 -1.09 -11.29 13.10
CA ASP A 88 -2.46 -11.78 12.92
C ASP A 88 -3.29 -11.75 14.22
N TYR A 89 -4.56 -12.15 14.13
CA TYR A 89 -5.48 -12.18 15.27
C TYR A 89 -5.18 -13.28 16.30
N LEU A 90 -4.24 -14.19 16.04
CA LEU A 90 -3.69 -15.12 17.03
C LEU A 90 -2.47 -14.53 17.76
N GLY A 91 -2.07 -13.30 17.42
CA GLY A 91 -0.87 -12.66 17.96
C GLY A 91 0.42 -13.20 17.36
N ILE A 92 0.34 -13.92 16.23
CA ILE A 92 1.49 -14.53 15.57
C ILE A 92 1.98 -13.58 14.46
N THR A 93 3.28 -13.32 14.43
CA THR A 93 3.91 -12.68 13.29
C THR A 93 3.88 -13.62 12.10
N ARG A 94 3.24 -13.18 11.02
CA ARG A 94 3.22 -13.84 9.72
C ARG A 94 4.15 -13.09 8.78
N THR A 95 4.73 -13.82 7.83
CA THR A 95 5.57 -13.28 6.76
C THR A 95 5.01 -13.69 5.41
N LEU A 96 5.17 -12.83 4.41
CA LEU A 96 4.82 -13.06 3.01
C LEU A 96 6.02 -12.67 2.16
N ASP A 97 6.44 -13.55 1.27
CA ASP A 97 7.49 -13.25 0.29
C ASP A 97 6.88 -12.65 -0.96
N LEU A 98 7.37 -11.47 -1.34
CA LEU A 98 6.92 -10.69 -2.49
C LEU A 98 8.10 -10.36 -3.39
N VAL A 99 7.79 -10.10 -4.66
CA VAL A 99 8.78 -9.74 -5.66
C VAL A 99 8.47 -8.35 -6.21
N TYR A 100 9.43 -7.45 -6.13
CA TYR A 100 9.37 -6.13 -6.74
C TYR A 100 10.24 -6.08 -8.01
N ASP A 101 9.60 -6.19 -9.17
CA ASP A 101 10.25 -5.98 -10.46
C ASP A 101 10.25 -4.49 -10.83
N GLN A 102 11.42 -3.85 -10.70
CA GLN A 102 11.58 -2.42 -10.97
C GLN A 102 11.34 -2.07 -12.46
N ARG A 103 11.50 -3.04 -13.37
CA ARG A 103 11.32 -2.83 -14.83
C ARG A 103 9.85 -2.68 -15.20
N ALA A 104 8.95 -3.33 -14.44
CA ALA A 104 7.52 -3.15 -14.60
C ALA A 104 7.05 -1.75 -14.19
N SER A 105 7.87 -1.03 -13.41
CA SER A 105 7.55 0.29 -12.88
C SER A 105 7.98 1.44 -13.78
N SER A 106 9.07 1.27 -14.54
CA SER A 106 9.57 2.26 -15.50
C SER A 106 8.71 2.40 -16.76
N SER A 107 7.74 1.49 -16.95
CA SER A 107 6.82 1.49 -18.10
C SER A 107 5.56 2.32 -17.88
N GLN A 108 5.32 2.85 -16.67
CA GLN A 108 4.24 3.82 -16.44
C GLN A 108 4.70 5.22 -16.85
N SER A 109 4.60 5.52 -18.14
CA SER A 109 4.52 6.91 -18.60
C SER A 109 3.42 7.61 -17.81
N THR A 110 3.74 8.71 -17.13
CA THR A 110 2.74 9.60 -16.54
C THR A 110 1.67 9.86 -17.60
N PRO A 111 0.37 9.62 -17.33
CA PRO A 111 -0.67 10.11 -18.21
C PRO A 111 -0.42 11.62 -18.33
N SER A 112 -0.12 12.08 -19.54
CA SER A 112 -0.12 13.50 -19.82
C SER A 112 -1.57 13.96 -19.69
N VAL A 113 -1.96 14.38 -18.49
CA VAL A 113 -3.17 15.16 -18.31
C VAL A 113 -2.89 16.45 -19.07
N LYS A 114 -3.41 16.56 -20.30
CA LYS A 114 -3.55 17.86 -20.94
C LYS A 114 -4.35 18.70 -19.95
N ALA A 115 -3.72 19.74 -19.39
CA ALA A 115 -4.44 20.72 -18.61
C ALA A 115 -5.63 21.18 -19.45
N VAL A 116 -6.83 20.85 -19.01
CA VAL A 116 -8.04 21.44 -19.57
C VAL A 116 -8.04 22.86 -19.04
N ASP A 117 -7.82 23.82 -19.94
CA ASP A 117 -8.00 25.24 -19.63
C ASP A 117 -9.44 25.44 -19.14
N VAL A 118 -9.61 25.57 -17.82
CA VAL A 118 -10.93 25.69 -17.17
C VAL A 118 -11.60 27.04 -17.49
N ASN A 119 -10.92 27.92 -18.24
CA ASN A 119 -11.39 29.27 -18.59
C ASN A 119 -12.11 29.36 -19.95
N LYS A 120 -12.52 28.24 -20.56
CA LYS A 120 -13.42 28.25 -21.74
C LYS A 120 -14.77 27.63 -21.43
N GLN A 121 -15.47 28.15 -20.42
CA GLN A 121 -16.92 27.97 -20.32
C GLN A 121 -17.59 29.21 -20.88
N SER A 122 -18.00 29.13 -22.14
CA SER A 122 -18.85 30.13 -22.78
C SER A 122 -20.17 30.20 -22.01
N TYR A 123 -20.39 31.30 -21.30
CA TYR A 123 -21.67 31.63 -20.69
C TYR A 123 -22.71 31.81 -21.80
N ILE A 124 -23.74 30.96 -21.83
CA ILE A 124 -24.93 31.18 -22.66
C ILE A 124 -26.00 31.76 -21.72
N PRO A 125 -26.35 33.07 -21.82
CA PRO A 125 -27.45 33.61 -21.05
C PRO A 125 -28.76 32.99 -21.55
N ILE A 126 -29.58 32.51 -20.60
CA ILE A 126 -30.94 32.07 -20.85
C ILE A 126 -31.81 33.33 -20.78
N ALA A 127 -32.42 33.73 -21.89
CA ALA A 127 -33.45 34.76 -21.91
C ALA A 127 -34.79 34.14 -21.51
N ASN A 128 -35.45 34.73 -20.51
CA ASN A 128 -36.91 34.79 -20.35
C ASN A 128 -37.23 36.07 -19.60
#